data_AF-A0A961J7N0-F1
#
_entry.id   AF-A0A961J7N0-F1
#
_cell.length_a   1.000
_cell.length_b   1.000
_cell.length_c   1.000
_cell.angle_alpha   90.00
_cell.angle_beta   90.00
_cell.angle_gamma   90.00
#
_symmetry.space_group_name_H-M   'P 1'
#
loop_
_entity.id
_entity.type
_entity.pdbx_description
1 polymer ?
#
loop_
_entity_poly.entity_id
_entity_poly.type
_entity_poly.pdbx_seq_one_letter_code
_entity_poly.pdbx_strand_id
1 'polypeptide(L)'
;MIPEPSSFASGSSHRVALFPQPTSDFEKLEDMLADAIGAARDAVQHAPMLDYECFKPLQTWMADIEKCIDQGRLLSPDFRRPCDAALSSLRKNQPSADAASAHEHMTNGLATALQLSYRVSDLLAAERDIGWHRGVGRQ
;
A
#
# COMPACT_ATOMS: atom_id res chain seq x y z
N MET A 1 3.12 -60.37 42.67
CA MET A 1 4.21 -60.30 41.68
C MET A 1 3.64 -59.61 40.45
N ILE A 2 3.94 -58.33 40.25
CA ILE A 2 3.37 -57.50 39.18
C ILE A 2 4.54 -57.14 38.25
N PRO A 3 4.55 -57.56 36.96
CA PRO A 3 5.59 -57.17 36.04
C PRO A 3 5.25 -55.86 35.31
N GLU A 4 6.23 -54.96 35.42
CA GLU A 4 6.70 -53.86 34.57
C GLU A 4 5.81 -52.69 34.10
N PRO A 5 6.31 -51.44 34.25
CA PRO A 5 5.76 -50.28 33.56
C PRO A 5 6.12 -50.32 32.08
N SER A 6 5.11 -50.14 31.23
CA SER A 6 5.24 -49.94 29.78
C SER A 6 6.22 -48.80 29.48
N SER A 7 7.24 -49.07 28.67
CA SER A 7 8.15 -48.06 28.13
C SER A 7 7.38 -47.00 27.35
N PHE A 8 7.51 -45.72 27.75
CA PHE A 8 7.10 -44.61 26.89
C PHE A 8 8.12 -44.45 25.76
N ALA A 9 7.66 -44.49 24.52
CA ALA A 9 8.49 -44.16 23.37
C ALA A 9 8.90 -42.68 23.47
N SER A 10 10.18 -42.43 23.76
CA SER A 10 10.80 -41.11 23.64
C SER A 10 10.98 -40.77 22.16
N GLY A 11 9.88 -40.44 21.50
CA GLY A 11 9.89 -39.78 20.21
C GLY A 11 10.14 -38.29 20.45
N SER A 12 11.40 -37.86 20.40
CA SER A 12 11.75 -36.45 20.41
C SER A 12 11.13 -35.78 19.17
N SER A 13 9.95 -35.18 19.32
CA SER A 13 9.36 -34.32 18.31
C SER A 13 10.09 -32.98 18.37
N HIS A 14 11.12 -32.81 17.54
CA HIS A 14 11.74 -31.52 17.33
C HIS A 14 10.73 -30.58 16.64
N ARG A 15 10.08 -29.73 17.45
CA ARG A 15 9.26 -28.63 16.94
C ARG A 15 10.20 -27.50 16.55
N VAL A 16 10.43 -27.33 15.25
CA VAL A 16 11.07 -26.12 14.71
C VAL A 16 10.04 -25.00 14.82
N ALA A 17 10.24 -24.11 15.79
CA ALA A 17 9.52 -22.85 15.85
C ALA A 17 10.28 -21.84 14.98
N LEU A 18 9.68 -21.46 13.84
CA LEU A 18 10.17 -20.32 13.06
C LEU A 18 9.75 -19.05 13.79
N PHE A 19 10.70 -18.38 14.45
CA PHE A 19 10.48 -17.05 14.99
C PHE A 19 10.75 -16.06 13.85
N PRO A 20 9.74 -15.35 13.32
CA PRO A 20 10.00 -14.29 12.35
C PRO A 20 10.93 -13.27 13.01
N GLN A 21 12.07 -12.98 12.38
CA GLN A 21 12.89 -11.86 12.80
C GLN A 21 12.05 -10.59 12.66
N PRO A 22 12.10 -9.68 13.64
CA PRO A 22 11.43 -8.39 13.51
C PRO A 22 12.03 -7.68 12.28
N THR A 23 11.20 -7.46 11.26
CA THR A 23 11.58 -6.62 10.12
C THR A 23 11.96 -5.25 10.62
N SER A 24 13.03 -4.70 10.04
CA SER A 24 13.45 -3.35 10.37
C SER A 24 12.31 -2.38 10.02
N ASP A 25 12.21 -1.26 10.74
CA ASP A 25 11.12 -0.32 10.48
C ASP A 25 11.19 0.26 9.06
N PHE A 26 12.39 0.30 8.45
CA PHE A 26 12.56 0.67 7.04
C PHE A 26 12.01 -0.37 6.07
N GLU A 27 12.23 -1.67 6.31
CA GLU A 27 11.65 -2.74 5.48
C GLU A 27 10.11 -2.65 5.47
N LYS A 28 9.49 -2.34 6.61
CA LYS A 28 8.03 -2.14 6.67
C LYS A 28 7.57 -0.94 5.84
N LEU A 29 8.35 0.14 5.79
CA LEU A 29 8.03 1.30 4.96
C LEU A 29 8.18 0.99 3.48
N GLU A 30 9.18 0.17 3.12
CA GLU A 30 9.38 -0.32 1.76
C GLU A 30 8.22 -1.21 1.31
N ASP A 31 7.77 -2.13 2.16
CA ASP A 31 6.59 -2.97 1.91
C ASP A 31 5.33 -2.12 1.70
N MET A 32 5.09 -1.13 2.58
CA MET A 32 3.95 -0.21 2.41
C MET A 32 4.01 0.60 1.11
N LEU A 33 5.21 1.00 0.67
CA LEU A 33 5.38 1.67 -0.62
C LEU A 33 5.17 0.73 -1.80
N ALA A 34 5.63 -0.51 -1.70
CA ALA A 34 5.39 -1.54 -2.72
C ALA A 34 3.89 -1.81 -2.86
N ASP A 35 3.16 -1.94 -1.74
CA ASP A 35 1.70 -2.09 -1.73
C ASP A 35 1.01 -0.87 -2.34
N ALA A 36 1.48 0.35 -2.04
CA ALA A 36 0.95 1.57 -2.62
C ALA A 36 1.15 1.61 -4.14
N ILE A 37 2.31 1.19 -4.64
CA ILE A 37 2.60 1.08 -6.07
C ILE A 37 1.70 0.03 -6.72
N GLY A 38 1.54 -1.13 -6.08
CA GLY A 38 0.67 -2.21 -6.55
C GLY A 38 -0.77 -1.73 -6.70
N ALA A 39 -1.32 -1.11 -5.65
CA ALA A 39 -2.69 -0.57 -5.65
C ALA A 39 -2.89 0.52 -6.70
N ALA A 40 -1.90 1.41 -6.89
CA ALA A 40 -1.98 2.46 -7.90
C ALA A 40 -1.93 1.90 -9.33
N ARG A 41 -1.06 0.90 -9.58
CA ARG A 41 -0.98 0.22 -10.89
C ARG A 41 -2.27 -0.50 -11.22
N ASP A 42 -2.78 -1.29 -10.29
CA ASP A 42 -4.05 -2.01 -10.44
C ASP A 42 -5.19 -1.03 -10.75
N ALA A 43 -5.30 0.07 -10.00
CA ALA A 43 -6.30 1.10 -10.25
C ALA A 43 -6.25 1.69 -11.66
N VAL A 44 -5.04 2.04 -12.14
CA VAL A 44 -4.84 2.65 -13.45
C VAL A 44 -5.20 1.68 -14.59
N GLN A 45 -5.02 0.36 -14.40
CA GLN A 45 -5.40 -0.64 -15.39
C GLN A 45 -6.91 -0.69 -15.65
N HIS A 46 -7.74 -0.22 -14.71
CA HIS A 46 -9.19 -0.13 -14.88
C HIS A 46 -9.65 1.14 -15.59
N ALA A 47 -8.79 2.14 -15.79
CA ALA A 47 -9.18 3.41 -16.42
C ALA A 47 -9.81 3.25 -17.82
N PRO A 48 -9.32 2.36 -18.71
CA PRO A 48 -9.94 2.14 -20.03
C PRO A 48 -11.34 1.49 -19.98
N MET A 49 -11.74 0.93 -18.84
CA MET A 49 -13.03 0.26 -18.65
C MET A 49 -14.11 1.21 -18.11
N LEU A 50 -13.74 2.46 -17.80
CA LEU A 50 -14.68 3.49 -17.39
C LEU A 50 -15.52 3.98 -18.57
N ASP A 51 -16.72 4.45 -18.28
CA ASP A 51 -17.48 5.23 -19.25
C ASP A 51 -16.78 6.58 -19.54
N TYR A 52 -17.14 7.18 -20.68
CA TYR A 52 -16.52 8.41 -21.15
C TYR A 52 -16.68 9.55 -20.14
N GLU A 53 -17.84 9.66 -19.49
CA GLU A 53 -18.12 10.72 -18.52
C GLU A 53 -17.26 10.58 -17.25
N CYS A 54 -17.01 9.35 -16.77
CA CYS A 54 -16.08 9.12 -15.67
C CYS A 54 -14.61 9.27 -16.09
N PHE A 55 -14.22 8.86 -17.30
CA PHE A 55 -12.82 8.88 -17.73
C PHE A 55 -12.32 10.26 -18.16
N LYS A 56 -13.14 11.03 -18.91
CA LYS A 56 -12.78 12.34 -19.45
C LYS A 56 -12.16 13.30 -18.41
N PRO A 57 -12.71 13.49 -17.19
CA PRO A 57 -12.11 14.40 -16.21
C PRO A 57 -10.78 13.88 -15.64
N LEU A 58 -10.50 12.58 -15.75
CA LEU A 58 -9.28 11.96 -15.22
C LEU A 58 -8.09 12.14 -16.16
N GLN A 59 -8.31 12.28 -17.47
CA GLN A 59 -7.25 12.36 -18.48
C GLN A 59 -6.18 13.40 -18.15
N THR A 60 -6.56 14.53 -17.55
CA THR A 60 -5.64 15.60 -17.12
C THR A 60 -4.60 15.12 -16.12
N TRP A 61 -4.94 14.13 -15.29
CA TRP A 61 -4.13 13.66 -14.16
C TRP A 61 -3.48 12.31 -14.41
N MET A 62 -4.04 11.49 -15.31
CA MET A 62 -3.58 10.12 -15.57
C MET A 62 -2.11 10.04 -15.94
N ALA A 63 -1.63 10.92 -16.83
CA ALA A 63 -0.23 10.93 -17.25
C ALA A 63 0.75 11.22 -16.09
N ASP A 64 0.36 12.11 -15.17
CA ASP A 64 1.18 12.43 -13.99
C ASP A 64 1.18 11.28 -12.98
N ILE A 65 0.03 10.63 -12.77
CA ILE A 65 -0.11 9.46 -11.91
C ILE A 65 0.74 8.31 -12.44
N GLU A 66 0.58 7.95 -13.72
CA GLU A 66 1.35 6.89 -14.39
C GLU A 66 2.85 7.14 -14.32
N LYS A 67 3.28 8.37 -14.63
CA LYS A 67 4.70 8.75 -14.54
C LYS A 67 5.24 8.59 -13.13
N CYS A 68 4.49 8.97 -12.10
CA CYS A 68 4.92 8.81 -10.71
C CYS A 68 5.00 7.33 -10.30
N ILE A 69 4.07 6.50 -10.76
CA ILE A 69 4.07 5.05 -10.54
C ILE A 69 5.29 4.41 -11.18
N ASP A 70 5.60 4.74 -12.43
CA ASP A 70 6.74 4.20 -13.16
C ASP A 70 8.07 4.57 -12.52
N GLN A 71 8.14 5.78 -11.95
CA GLN A 71 9.32 6.28 -11.23
C GLN A 71 9.37 5.85 -9.75
N GLY A 72 8.33 5.19 -9.23
CA GLY A 72 8.22 4.87 -7.80
C GLY A 72 8.13 6.10 -6.88
N ARG A 73 7.70 7.26 -7.40
CA ARG A 73 7.71 8.56 -6.68
C ARG A 73 6.42 8.88 -5.93
N LEU A 74 5.86 7.89 -5.24
CA LEU A 74 4.54 8.01 -4.59
C LEU A 74 4.53 8.97 -3.40
N LEU A 75 5.68 9.24 -2.76
CA LEU A 75 5.75 10.18 -1.63
C LEU A 75 5.71 11.66 -2.05
N SER A 76 5.75 11.93 -3.35
CA SER A 76 5.82 13.29 -3.86
C SER A 76 4.43 13.97 -3.91
N PRO A 77 4.37 15.31 -3.74
CA PRO A 77 3.16 16.06 -4.05
C PRO A 77 2.68 15.88 -5.50
N ASP A 78 3.62 15.59 -6.41
CA ASP A 78 3.37 15.34 -7.83
C ASP A 78 2.56 14.05 -8.06
N PHE A 79 2.59 13.09 -7.13
CA PHE A 79 1.68 11.93 -7.12
C PHE A 79 0.39 12.23 -6.37
N ARG A 80 0.50 12.79 -5.15
CA ARG A 80 -0.64 12.93 -4.23
C ARG A 80 -1.71 13.87 -4.77
N ARG A 81 -1.32 15.02 -5.32
CA ARG A 81 -2.28 16.02 -5.82
C ARG A 81 -3.09 15.50 -7.01
N PRO A 82 -2.50 14.90 -8.06
CA PRO A 82 -3.26 14.25 -9.13
C PRO A 82 -4.17 13.12 -8.61
N CYS A 83 -3.71 12.28 -7.68
CA CYS A 83 -4.54 11.24 -7.08
C CYS A 83 -5.74 11.80 -6.32
N ASP A 84 -5.55 12.82 -5.49
CA ASP A 84 -6.64 13.52 -4.78
C ASP A 84 -7.65 14.14 -5.76
N ALA A 85 -7.17 14.76 -6.84
CA ALA A 85 -8.01 15.33 -7.88
C ALA A 85 -8.79 14.25 -8.66
N ALA A 86 -8.14 13.15 -9.01
CA ALA A 86 -8.76 12.00 -9.67
C ALA A 86 -9.85 11.36 -8.81
N LEU A 87 -9.57 11.12 -7.52
CA LEU A 87 -10.55 10.60 -6.56
C LEU A 87 -11.74 11.55 -6.38
N SER A 88 -11.47 12.85 -6.34
CA SER A 88 -12.53 13.86 -6.27
C SER A 88 -13.44 13.84 -7.50
N SER A 89 -12.88 13.59 -8.68
CA SER A 89 -13.65 13.44 -9.93
C SER A 89 -14.44 12.14 -9.96
N LEU A 90 -13.82 11.01 -9.58
CA LEU A 90 -14.50 9.70 -9.52
C LEU A 90 -15.71 9.74 -8.59
N ARG A 91 -15.57 10.34 -7.40
CA ARG A 91 -16.67 10.45 -6.42
C ARG A 91 -17.84 11.33 -6.86
N LYS A 92 -17.62 12.25 -7.80
CA LYS A 92 -18.68 13.15 -8.31
C LYS A 92 -19.46 12.54 -9.46
N ASN A 93 -18.86 11.59 -10.17
CA ASN A 93 -19.47 10.97 -11.35
C ASN A 93 -20.07 9.62 -10.96
N GLN A 94 -21.31 9.41 -11.38
CA GLN A 94 -21.99 8.13 -11.21
C GLN A 94 -21.67 7.25 -12.42
N PRO A 95 -21.02 6.08 -12.24
CA PRO A 95 -20.77 5.18 -13.34
C PRO A 95 -22.08 4.56 -13.84
N SER A 96 -22.11 4.23 -15.13
CA SER A 96 -23.08 3.29 -15.68
C SER A 96 -22.97 1.91 -15.01
N ALA A 97 -24.02 1.08 -15.14
CA ALA A 97 -24.03 -0.27 -14.55
C ALA A 97 -22.86 -1.13 -15.04
N ASP A 98 -22.50 -1.01 -16.32
CA ASP A 98 -21.42 -1.79 -16.95
C ASP A 98 -20.02 -1.35 -16.48
N ALA A 99 -19.86 -0.06 -16.15
CA ALA A 99 -18.59 0.52 -15.68
C ALA A 99 -18.44 0.54 -14.15
N ALA A 100 -19.48 0.13 -13.39
CA ALA A 100 -19.52 0.27 -11.94
C ALA A 100 -18.36 -0.44 -11.22
N SER A 101 -18.02 -1.66 -11.65
CA SER A 101 -16.91 -2.42 -11.06
C SER A 101 -15.56 -1.75 -11.33
N ALA A 102 -15.31 -1.30 -12.56
CA ALA A 102 -14.07 -0.60 -12.90
C ALA A 102 -13.93 0.73 -12.14
N HIS A 103 -15.03 1.47 -11.98
CA HIS A 103 -15.09 2.69 -11.18
C HIS A 103 -14.76 2.43 -9.70
N GLU A 104 -15.33 1.37 -9.13
CA GLU A 104 -15.03 0.95 -7.75
C GLU A 104 -13.57 0.54 -7.58
N HIS A 105 -13.05 -0.31 -8.47
CA HIS A 105 -11.65 -0.74 -8.43
C HIS A 105 -10.68 0.45 -8.53
N MET A 106 -10.92 1.36 -9.47
CA MET A 106 -10.09 2.55 -9.62
C MET A 106 -10.18 3.45 -8.39
N THR A 107 -11.38 3.67 -7.84
CA THR A 107 -11.59 4.49 -6.64
C THR A 107 -10.88 3.88 -5.43
N ASN A 108 -11.04 2.58 -5.19
CA ASN A 108 -10.45 1.91 -4.03
C ASN A 108 -8.93 1.80 -4.15
N GLY A 109 -8.40 1.48 -5.33
CA GLY A 109 -6.96 1.35 -5.55
C GLY A 109 -6.23 2.70 -5.44
N LEU A 110 -6.78 3.77 -6.03
CA LEU A 110 -6.21 5.13 -5.86
C LEU A 110 -6.31 5.61 -4.41
N ALA A 111 -7.43 5.35 -3.72
CA ALA A 111 -7.57 5.71 -2.31
C ALA A 111 -6.56 4.98 -1.42
N THR A 112 -6.37 3.68 -1.66
CA THR A 112 -5.40 2.85 -0.94
C THR A 112 -3.98 3.35 -1.16
N ALA A 113 -3.59 3.58 -2.42
CA ALA A 113 -2.27 4.09 -2.76
C ALA A 113 -2.00 5.46 -2.12
N LEU A 114 -2.98 6.35 -2.14
CA LEU A 114 -2.87 7.68 -1.53
C LEU A 114 -2.75 7.60 -0.01
N GLN A 115 -3.56 6.77 0.64
CA GLN A 115 -3.50 6.55 2.09
C GLN A 115 -2.12 6.02 2.50
N LEU A 116 -1.61 5.00 1.82
CA LEU A 116 -0.28 4.44 2.11
C LEU A 116 0.83 5.46 1.87
N SER A 117 0.74 6.25 0.80
CA SER A 117 1.68 7.34 0.53
C SER A 117 1.73 8.36 1.67
N TYR A 118 0.58 8.82 2.17
CA TYR A 118 0.53 9.73 3.32
C TYR A 118 1.05 9.03 4.59
N ARG A 119 0.65 7.78 4.83
CA ARG A 119 1.07 7.02 6.01
C ARG A 119 2.60 6.88 6.10
N VAL A 120 3.26 6.54 5.00
CA VAL A 120 4.73 6.46 4.95
C VAL A 120 5.36 7.84 5.17
N SER A 121 4.76 8.90 4.60
CA SER A 121 5.18 10.29 4.86
C SER A 121 5.16 10.63 6.35
N ASP A 122 4.07 10.28 7.03
CA ASP A 122 3.85 10.60 8.43
C ASP A 122 4.80 9.81 9.32
N LEU A 123 5.07 8.55 8.99
CA LEU A 123 6.05 7.72 9.71
C LEU A 123 7.47 8.27 9.56
N LEU A 124 7.87 8.69 8.35
CA LEU A 124 9.17 9.34 8.13
C LEU A 124 9.27 10.68 8.86
N ALA A 125 8.20 11.47 8.89
CA ALA A 125 8.16 12.72 9.63
C ALA A 125 8.27 12.50 11.14
N ALA A 126 7.57 11.51 11.68
CA ALA A 126 7.64 11.11 13.08
C ALA A 126 9.04 10.62 13.45
N GLU A 127 9.68 9.80 12.62
CA GLU A 127 11.05 9.33 12.86
C GLU A 127 12.05 10.48 12.90
N ARG A 128 11.92 11.44 11.98
CA ARG A 128 12.75 12.65 11.96
C ARG A 128 12.57 13.48 13.24
N ASP A 129 11.33 13.65 13.70
CA ASP A 129 11.01 14.42 14.91
C ASP A 129 11.57 13.74 16.18
N ILE A 130 11.39 12.42 16.29
CA ILE A 130 11.96 11.62 17.38
C ILE A 130 13.49 11.67 17.33
N GLY A 131 14.09 11.54 16.14
CA GLY A 131 15.53 11.64 15.93
C GLY A 131 16.11 13.00 16.35
N TRP A 132 15.38 14.08 16.08
CA TRP A 132 15.71 15.42 16.56
C TRP A 132 15.76 15.47 18.09
N HIS A 133 14.73 14.94 18.76
CA HIS A 133 14.68 14.87 20.22
C HIS A 133 15.74 13.93 20.84
N ARG A 134 16.24 12.95 20.07
CA ARG A 134 17.34 12.06 20.47
C ARG A 134 18.74 12.62 20.18
N GLY A 135 18.85 13.80 19.55
CA GLY A 135 20.13 14.43 19.23
C GLY A 135 20.81 13.91 17.96
N VAL A 136 20.10 13.14 17.12
CA VAL A 136 20.63 12.53 15.88
C VAL A 136 20.76 13.56 14.73
N GLY A 137 20.33 14.81 14.94
CA GLY A 137 20.37 15.89 13.95
C GLY A 137 21.52 16.91 14.08
N ARG A 138 22.55 16.66 14.91
CA ARG A 138 23.74 17.51 15.03
C ARG A 138 24.99 16.78 14.54
N GLN A 139 25.14 16.62 13.22
CA GLN A 139 26.43 16.46 12.55
C GLN A 139 26.41 17.23 11.24
#